data_AF-A0A330LJM1-F1
#
_entry.id   AF-A0A330LJM1-F1
#
_cell.length_a   1.000
_cell.length_b   1.000
_cell.length_c   1.000
_cell.angle_alpha   90.00
_cell.angle_beta   90.00
_cell.angle_gamma   90.00
#
_symmetry.space_group_name_H-M   'P 1'
#
loop_
_entity.id
_entity.type
_entity.pdbx_description
1 polymer ?
#
loop_
_entity_poly.entity_id
_entity_poly.type
_entity_poly.pdbx_seq_one_letter_code
_entity_poly.pdbx_strand_id
1 'polypeptide(L)'
;MLGQITEIDKLILLYQFETQGELVSESVLDISDEEARFIRTSGEYILWEAGKRDFDYSEVANSHWLETTYCGQAAKLDCLQTRDAVLCPLFMSEQFHGEWHIHNGFLRMNIESPHHHIELFSVASYDSNIHSLLLFKDKQLAGSANITLMV
;
A
#
# COMPACT_ATOMS: atom_id res chain seq x y z
N MET A 1 -20.33 0.08 -14.55
CA MET A 1 -20.36 -0.16 -13.10
C MET A 1 -18.89 -0.36 -12.75
N LEU A 2 -18.22 0.64 -12.18
CA LEU A 2 -16.79 0.53 -11.88
C LEU A 2 -16.61 -0.64 -10.91
N GLY A 3 -15.87 -1.66 -11.33
CA GLY A 3 -15.58 -2.83 -10.51
C GLY A 3 -14.86 -2.40 -9.24
N GLN A 4 -15.21 -3.02 -8.12
CA GLN A 4 -14.50 -2.79 -6.87
C GLN A 4 -13.11 -3.44 -6.99
N ILE A 5 -12.03 -2.65 -6.87
CA ILE A 5 -10.65 -3.15 -6.90
C ILE A 5 -10.48 -4.21 -5.81
N THR A 6 -10.13 -5.43 -6.22
CA THR A 6 -9.96 -6.58 -5.34
C THR A 6 -8.57 -6.60 -4.70
N GLU A 7 -8.34 -7.51 -3.75
CA GLU A 7 -7.00 -7.71 -3.18
C GLU A 7 -6.00 -8.22 -4.22
N ILE A 8 -6.49 -9.04 -5.17
CA ILE A 8 -5.69 -9.59 -6.26
C ILE A 8 -5.22 -8.48 -7.19
N ASP A 9 -6.10 -7.54 -7.51
CA ASP A 9 -5.75 -6.38 -8.35
C ASP A 9 -4.66 -5.55 -7.67
N LYS A 10 -4.79 -5.32 -6.35
CA LYS A 10 -3.79 -4.60 -5.56
C LYS A 10 -2.42 -5.29 -5.56
N LEU A 11 -2.36 -6.62 -5.51
CA LEU A 11 -1.11 -7.38 -5.65
C LEU A 11 -0.47 -7.22 -7.03
N ILE A 12 -1.28 -7.28 -8.09
CA ILE A 12 -0.79 -7.08 -9.46
C ILE A 12 -0.25 -5.66 -9.63
N LEU A 13 -0.93 -4.67 -9.07
CA LEU A 13 -0.46 -3.28 -9.08
C LEU A 13 0.87 -3.12 -8.32
N LEU A 14 1.04 -3.75 -7.16
CA LEU A 14 2.33 -3.75 -6.44
C LEU A 14 3.44 -4.40 -7.28
N TYR A 15 3.15 -5.54 -7.91
CA TYR A 15 4.10 -6.19 -8.83
C TYR A 15 4.50 -5.26 -9.99
N GLN A 16 3.52 -4.62 -10.63
CA GLN A 16 3.77 -3.65 -11.70
C GLN A 16 4.60 -2.46 -11.22
N PHE A 17 4.26 -1.89 -10.06
CA PHE A 17 5.01 -0.78 -9.47
C PHE A 17 6.48 -1.16 -9.22
N GLU A 18 6.74 -2.33 -8.62
CA GLU A 18 8.11 -2.72 -8.31
C GLU A 18 8.94 -3.09 -9.53
N THR A 19 8.31 -3.53 -10.61
CA THR A 19 8.99 -3.88 -11.86
C THR A 19 9.17 -2.69 -12.80
N GLN A 20 8.26 -1.72 -12.77
CA GLN A 20 8.21 -0.60 -13.71
C GLN A 20 8.62 0.75 -13.08
N GLY A 21 8.61 0.84 -11.75
CA GLY A 21 9.01 2.01 -10.96
C GLY A 21 7.92 3.07 -10.73
N GLU A 22 6.92 3.16 -11.61
CA GLU A 22 5.78 4.08 -11.47
C GLU A 22 4.48 3.42 -11.98
N LEU A 23 3.35 3.80 -11.40
CA LEU A 23 2.01 3.41 -11.88
C LEU A 23 1.26 4.63 -12.40
N VAL A 24 0.72 4.53 -13.61
CA VAL A 24 -0.18 5.55 -14.17
C VAL A 24 -1.61 5.23 -13.73
N SER A 25 -2.33 6.17 -13.13
CA SER A 25 -3.69 5.91 -12.60
C SER A 25 -4.66 5.33 -13.65
N GLU A 26 -4.46 5.66 -14.94
CA GLU A 26 -5.25 5.13 -16.06
C GLU A 26 -5.02 3.63 -16.34
N SER A 27 -3.90 3.03 -15.91
CA SER A 27 -3.59 1.62 -16.14
C SER A 27 -4.27 0.66 -15.17
N VAL A 28 -5.07 1.18 -14.24
CA VAL A 28 -5.65 0.41 -13.11
C VAL A 28 -7.09 -0.04 -13.37
N LEU A 29 -7.79 0.61 -14.30
CA LEU A 29 -9.25 0.56 -14.33
C LEU A 29 -9.85 -0.67 -15.01
N ASP A 30 -9.06 -1.64 -15.48
CA ASP A 30 -9.61 -2.74 -16.28
C ASP A 30 -8.72 -4.01 -16.29
N ILE A 31 -8.12 -4.40 -15.15
CA ILE A 31 -7.46 -5.72 -15.09
C ILE A 31 -8.54 -6.79 -15.17
N SER A 32 -8.69 -7.41 -16.34
CA SER A 32 -9.64 -8.49 -16.52
C SER A 32 -9.22 -9.75 -15.74
N ASP A 33 -10.17 -10.62 -15.39
CA ASP A 33 -9.87 -11.91 -14.74
C ASP A 33 -8.87 -12.76 -15.55
N GLU A 34 -8.92 -12.64 -16.88
CA GLU A 34 -8.01 -13.34 -17.80
C GLU A 34 -6.59 -12.77 -17.73
N GLU A 35 -6.44 -11.44 -17.75
CA GLU A 35 -5.15 -10.77 -17.58
C GLU A 35 -4.57 -11.03 -16.19
N ALA A 36 -5.38 -10.94 -15.14
CA ALA A 36 -4.96 -11.24 -13.78
C ALA A 36 -4.44 -12.68 -13.67
N ARG A 37 -5.15 -13.65 -14.27
CA ARG A 37 -4.68 -15.04 -14.32
C ARG A 37 -3.39 -15.17 -15.12
N PHE A 38 -3.30 -14.54 -16.29
CA PHE A 38 -2.12 -14.59 -17.14
C PHE A 38 -0.87 -14.08 -16.39
N ILE A 39 -0.95 -12.88 -15.79
CA ILE A 39 0.13 -12.27 -15.01
C ILE A 39 0.55 -13.19 -13.87
N ARG A 40 -0.41 -13.71 -13.09
CA ARG A 40 -0.11 -14.55 -11.93
C ARG A 40 0.51 -15.91 -12.27
N THR A 41 0.31 -16.39 -13.49
CA THR A 41 0.96 -17.61 -14.00
C THR A 41 2.32 -17.35 -14.65
N SER A 42 2.71 -16.08 -14.83
CA SER A 42 4.02 -15.74 -15.35
C SER A 42 5.11 -16.09 -14.33
N GLY A 43 6.27 -16.56 -14.82
CA GLY A 43 7.39 -16.90 -13.95
C GLY A 43 7.92 -15.71 -13.16
N GLU A 44 7.87 -14.50 -13.73
CA GLU A 44 8.30 -13.26 -13.08
C GLU A 44 7.43 -12.92 -11.87
N TYR A 45 6.10 -13.01 -12.01
CA TYR A 45 5.18 -12.79 -10.89
C TYR A 45 5.40 -13.84 -9.80
N ILE A 46 5.57 -15.12 -10.15
CA ILE A 46 5.80 -16.20 -9.16
C ILE A 46 7.08 -15.94 -8.37
N LEU A 47 8.16 -15.53 -9.04
CA LEU A 47 9.41 -15.19 -8.38
C LEU A 47 9.29 -13.96 -7.49
N TRP A 48 8.57 -12.93 -7.94
CA TRP A 48 8.27 -11.74 -7.15
C TRP A 48 7.46 -12.08 -5.89
N GLU A 49 6.39 -12.86 -6.04
CA GLU A 49 5.51 -13.28 -4.94
C GLU A 49 6.27 -14.13 -3.91
N ALA A 50 7.19 -14.98 -4.35
CA ALA A 50 8.07 -15.76 -3.47
C ALA A 50 9.03 -14.88 -2.64
N GLY A 51 9.33 -13.65 -3.08
CA GLY A 51 10.11 -12.66 -2.33
C GLY A 51 9.30 -11.82 -1.35
N LYS A 52 7.98 -12.04 -1.28
CA LYS A 52 7.06 -11.36 -0.35
C LYS A 52 6.79 -12.18 0.89
N ARG A 53 6.42 -11.49 1.96
CA ARG A 53 6.04 -12.08 3.24
C ARG A 53 4.85 -11.36 3.83
N ASP A 54 4.22 -12.02 4.79
CA ASP A 54 3.18 -11.41 5.62
C ASP A 54 3.81 -10.41 6.59
N PHE A 55 3.09 -9.31 6.83
CA PHE A 55 3.37 -8.44 7.98
C PHE A 55 3.02 -9.15 9.28
N ASP A 56 3.89 -9.01 10.27
CA ASP A 56 3.62 -9.48 11.62
C ASP A 56 2.97 -8.38 12.46
N TYR A 57 2.04 -8.73 13.34
CA TYR A 57 1.40 -7.75 14.22
C TYR A 57 2.41 -7.01 15.10
N SER A 58 3.43 -7.69 15.62
CA SER A 58 4.47 -7.06 16.45
C SER A 58 5.42 -6.14 15.67
N GLU A 59 5.52 -6.32 14.36
CA GLU A 59 6.28 -5.43 13.48
C GLU A 59 5.52 -4.11 13.26
N VAL A 60 4.20 -4.19 13.11
CA VAL A 60 3.36 -3.02 12.81
C VAL A 60 2.90 -2.32 14.09
N ALA A 61 2.61 -3.05 15.16
CA ALA A 61 2.11 -2.46 16.39
C ALA A 61 3.17 -1.59 17.08
N ASN A 62 2.81 -0.35 17.37
CA ASN A 62 3.69 0.66 17.97
C ASN A 62 4.94 0.93 17.12
N SER A 63 4.75 1.04 15.81
CA SER A 63 5.81 1.32 14.84
C SER A 63 5.63 2.68 14.18
N HIS A 64 6.71 3.18 13.61
CA HIS A 64 6.76 4.44 12.88
C HIS A 64 7.34 4.19 11.50
N TRP A 65 6.61 4.55 10.45
CA TRP A 65 7.03 4.38 9.08
C TRP A 65 7.22 5.74 8.41
N LEU A 66 8.19 5.82 7.51
CA LEU A 66 8.35 6.95 6.61
C LEU A 66 7.86 6.54 5.22
N GLU A 67 6.84 7.21 4.73
CA GLU A 67 6.35 7.13 3.36
C GLU A 67 6.99 8.23 2.51
N THR A 68 7.56 7.88 1.36
CA THR A 68 8.41 8.81 0.61
C THR A 68 7.75 9.50 -0.59
N THR A 69 6.45 9.40 -0.86
CA THR A 69 5.90 9.92 -2.13
C THR A 69 4.43 10.38 -2.12
N TYR A 70 3.83 10.76 -0.99
CA TYR A 70 2.48 11.35 -0.93
C TYR A 70 2.38 12.58 -1.84
N CYS A 71 1.85 12.43 -3.07
CA CYS A 71 1.87 13.49 -4.09
C CYS A 71 3.26 14.16 -4.29
N GLY A 72 4.35 13.42 -4.07
CA GLY A 72 5.73 13.94 -4.07
C GLY A 72 6.21 14.56 -2.75
N GLN A 73 5.49 14.35 -1.65
CA GLN A 73 5.82 14.82 -0.29
C GLN A 73 6.04 13.61 0.63
N ALA A 74 6.99 13.72 1.55
CA ALA A 74 7.21 12.68 2.56
C ALA A 74 6.19 12.81 3.70
N ALA A 75 5.74 11.67 4.21
CA ALA A 75 4.82 11.59 5.35
C ALA A 75 5.27 10.53 6.36
N LYS A 76 5.02 10.80 7.64
CA LYS A 76 5.20 9.83 8.71
C LYS A 76 3.87 9.10 8.95
N LEU A 77 3.93 7.77 9.07
CA LEU A 77 2.82 6.90 9.38
C LEU A 77 3.08 6.24 10.73
N ASP A 78 2.24 6.55 11.72
CA ASP A 78 2.33 5.97 13.05
C ASP A 78 1.26 4.89 13.20
N CYS A 79 1.69 3.67 13.50
CA CYS A 79 0.79 2.55 13.79
C CYS A 79 0.81 2.30 15.30
N LEU A 80 -0.21 2.76 16.02
CA LEU A 80 -0.29 2.60 17.47
C LEU A 80 -0.73 1.17 17.84
N GLN A 81 -0.36 0.72 19.04
CA GLN A 81 -0.76 -0.61 19.53
C GLN A 81 -2.29 -0.79 19.61
N THR A 82 -3.03 0.32 19.77
CA THR A 82 -4.50 0.36 19.78
C THR A 82 -5.16 0.06 18.44
N ARG A 83 -4.37 -0.08 17.36
CA ARG A 83 -4.79 -0.10 15.94
C ARG A 83 -5.11 1.27 15.34
N ASP A 84 -4.95 2.34 16.10
CA ASP A 84 -5.03 3.69 15.54
C ASP A 84 -3.85 3.94 14.60
N ALA A 85 -4.13 4.55 13.46
CA ALA A 85 -3.15 5.02 12.50
C ALA A 85 -3.15 6.55 12.47
N VAL A 86 -1.96 7.16 12.44
CA VAL A 86 -1.79 8.60 12.28
C VAL A 86 -0.88 8.88 11.09
N LEU A 87 -1.41 9.58 10.09
CA LEU A 87 -0.67 10.07 8.93
C LEU A 87 -0.31 11.54 9.16
N CYS A 88 0.99 11.81 9.22
CA CYS A 88 1.57 13.13 9.44
C CYS A 88 2.41 13.54 8.21
N PRO A 89 1.87 14.29 7.24
CA PRO A 89 2.68 14.88 6.19
C PRO A 89 3.74 15.80 6.79
N LEU A 90 5.02 15.64 6.43
CA LEU A 90 6.13 16.30 7.15
C LEU A 90 6.13 17.83 7.04
N PHE A 91 5.45 18.38 6.04
CA PHE A 91 5.41 19.83 5.77
C PHE A 91 4.02 20.44 6.00
N MET A 92 3.10 19.71 6.62
CA MET A 92 1.75 20.19 6.93
C MET A 92 1.54 20.17 8.45
N SER A 93 0.76 21.12 8.96
CA SER A 93 0.38 21.16 10.38
C SER A 93 -0.75 20.19 10.72
N GLU A 94 -1.51 19.77 9.71
CA GLU A 94 -2.65 18.88 9.86
C GLU A 94 -2.21 17.42 9.88
N GLN A 95 -2.80 16.64 10.78
CA GLN A 95 -2.63 15.20 10.88
C GLN A 95 -3.94 14.53 10.51
N PHE A 96 -3.83 13.36 9.88
CA PHE A 96 -4.98 12.55 9.52
C PHE A 96 -4.99 11.28 10.36
N HIS A 97 -6.19 10.88 10.77
CA HIS A 97 -6.38 9.77 11.69
C HIS A 97 -7.18 8.65 11.03
N GLY A 98 -6.95 7.43 11.50
CA GLY A 98 -7.66 6.28 11.00
C GLY A 98 -7.26 5.02 11.74
N GLU A 99 -7.35 3.89 11.06
CA GLU A 99 -7.04 2.58 11.64
C GLU A 99 -6.13 1.78 10.72
N TRP A 100 -5.25 0.98 11.31
CA TRP A 100 -4.47 -0.02 10.61
C TRP A 100 -4.92 -1.44 10.96
N HIS A 101 -4.84 -2.33 9.98
CA HIS A 101 -5.21 -3.73 10.09
C HIS A 101 -4.25 -4.59 9.27
N ILE A 102 -3.97 -5.80 9.76
CA ILE A 102 -3.35 -6.84 8.94
C ILE A 102 -4.46 -7.79 8.50
N HIS A 103 -4.65 -7.94 7.20
CA HIS A 103 -5.64 -8.84 6.62
C HIS A 103 -4.98 -9.69 5.54
N ASN A 104 -5.05 -11.01 5.68
CA ASN A 104 -4.38 -11.97 4.79
C ASN A 104 -2.89 -11.66 4.57
N GLY A 105 -2.17 -11.24 5.63
CA GLY A 105 -0.75 -10.88 5.56
C GLY A 105 -0.45 -9.46 5.04
N PHE A 106 -1.47 -8.75 4.51
CA PHE A 106 -1.31 -7.40 3.99
C PHE A 106 -1.55 -6.34 5.07
N LEU A 107 -0.72 -5.31 5.06
CA LEU A 107 -0.94 -4.11 5.86
C LEU A 107 -1.91 -3.18 5.13
N ARG A 108 -3.01 -2.86 5.82
CA ARG A 108 -4.00 -1.87 5.39
C ARG A 108 -4.09 -0.75 6.39
N MET A 109 -4.09 0.48 5.91
CA MET A 109 -4.43 1.64 6.74
C MET A 109 -5.57 2.39 6.08
N ASN A 110 -6.66 2.58 6.79
CA ASN A 110 -7.79 3.39 6.34
C ASN A 110 -7.74 4.70 7.11
N ILE A 111 -7.45 5.80 6.42
CA ILE A 111 -7.29 7.14 6.96
C ILE A 111 -8.46 8.00 6.49
N GLU A 112 -9.10 8.66 7.44
CA GLU A 112 -10.20 9.58 7.17
C GLU A 112 -9.66 11.00 7.05
N SER A 113 -10.01 11.68 5.95
CA SER A 113 -9.83 13.12 5.80
C SER A 113 -11.20 13.79 5.71
N PRO A 114 -11.33 15.12 5.93
CA PRO A 114 -12.62 15.81 5.86
C PRO A 114 -13.41 15.62 4.56
N HIS A 115 -12.75 15.22 3.48
CA HIS A 115 -13.33 15.13 2.14
C HIS A 115 -13.14 13.79 1.45
N HIS A 116 -12.24 12.93 1.94
CA HIS A 116 -11.80 11.74 1.22
C HIS A 116 -11.48 10.60 2.17
N HIS A 117 -11.81 9.38 1.74
CA HIS A 117 -11.32 8.16 2.35
C HIS A 117 -10.03 7.73 1.68
N ILE A 118 -8.96 7.61 2.46
CA ILE A 118 -7.65 7.17 1.99
C ILE A 118 -7.41 5.74 2.47
N GLU A 119 -7.09 4.83 1.56
CA GLU A 119 -6.60 3.49 1.89
C GLU A 119 -5.14 3.36 1.45
N LEU A 120 -4.29 2.92 2.38
CA LEU A 120 -2.91 2.55 2.13
C LEU A 120 -2.81 1.02 2.18
N PHE A 121 -2.21 0.40 1.16
CA PHE A 121 -2.12 -1.06 1.02
C PHE A 121 -0.68 -1.51 0.73
N SER A 122 -0.12 -2.38 1.56
CA SER A 122 1.27 -2.86 1.44
C SER A 122 1.38 -4.36 1.67
N VAL A 123 2.40 -4.97 1.07
CA VAL A 123 2.93 -6.29 1.40
C VAL A 123 4.39 -6.16 1.79
N ALA A 124 4.83 -6.92 2.80
CA ALA A 124 6.21 -6.88 3.23
C ALA A 124 7.12 -7.67 2.27
N SER A 125 8.39 -7.28 2.24
CA SER A 125 9.44 -8.00 1.50
C SER A 125 10.37 -8.71 2.48
N TYR A 126 10.91 -9.87 2.08
CA TYR A 126 11.95 -10.57 2.84
C TYR A 126 13.30 -9.84 2.79
N ASP A 127 13.60 -9.20 1.68
CA ASP A 127 14.97 -8.77 1.36
C ASP A 127 15.27 -7.32 1.74
N SER A 128 14.29 -6.57 2.25
CA SER A 128 14.50 -5.17 2.64
C SER A 128 13.50 -4.66 3.68
N ASN A 129 13.93 -3.63 4.43
CA ASN A 129 13.06 -2.86 5.34
C ASN A 129 12.21 -1.80 4.62
N ILE A 130 12.29 -1.76 3.29
CA ILE A 130 11.52 -0.88 2.42
C ILE A 130 10.41 -1.73 1.80
N HIS A 131 9.16 -1.27 1.91
CA HIS A 131 8.01 -1.97 1.38
C HIS A 131 7.25 -1.06 0.43
N SER A 132 6.78 -1.65 -0.67
CA SER A 132 5.95 -0.95 -1.62
C SER A 132 4.56 -0.71 -1.02
N LEU A 133 3.98 0.44 -1.34
CA LEU A 133 2.69 0.89 -0.85
C LEU A 133 1.86 1.41 -2.01
N LEU A 134 0.59 1.02 -2.07
CA LEU A 134 -0.40 1.64 -2.92
C LEU A 134 -1.27 2.60 -2.10
N LEU A 135 -1.59 3.73 -2.70
CA LEU A 135 -2.48 4.73 -2.13
C LEU A 135 -3.76 4.82 -2.97
N PHE A 136 -4.88 4.54 -2.32
CA PHE A 136 -6.20 4.70 -2.89
C PHE A 136 -6.91 5.87 -2.24
N LYS A 137 -7.53 6.71 -3.05
CA LYS A 137 -8.37 7.83 -2.62
C LYS A 137 -9.76 7.61 -3.19
N ASP A 138 -10.76 7.54 -2.32
CA ASP A 138 -12.16 7.27 -2.70
C ASP A 138 -12.31 6.04 -3.60
N LYS A 139 -11.57 4.97 -3.27
CA LYS A 139 -11.51 3.68 -3.99
C LYS A 139 -10.85 3.73 -5.38
N GLN A 140 -10.15 4.81 -5.70
CA GLN A 140 -9.37 4.94 -6.93
C GLN A 140 -7.89 4.99 -6.62
N LEU A 141 -7.03 4.36 -7.44
CA LEU A 141 -5.59 4.48 -7.27
C LEU A 141 -5.18 5.94 -7.50
N ALA A 142 -4.64 6.56 -6.46
CA ALA A 142 -4.14 7.94 -6.51
C ALA A 142 -2.62 8.01 -6.47
N GLY A 143 -1.93 6.94 -6.06
CA GLY A 143 -0.47 6.88 -6.12
C GLY A 143 0.13 5.57 -5.66
N SER A 144 1.46 5.51 -5.75
CA SER A 144 2.29 4.43 -5.20
C SER A 144 3.50 5.04 -4.49
N ALA A 145 4.02 4.31 -3.52
CA ALA A 145 5.06 4.77 -2.63
C ALA A 145 5.93 3.64 -2.12
N ASN A 146 7.02 4.02 -1.45
CA ASN A 146 7.76 3.14 -0.58
C ASN A 146 7.57 3.60 0.86
N ILE A 147 7.39 2.66 1.77
CA ILE A 147 7.42 2.86 3.22
C ILE A 147 8.65 2.20 3.82
N THR A 148 9.27 2.86 4.78
CA THR A 148 10.43 2.32 5.49
C THR A 148 10.19 2.39 6.99
N LEU A 149 10.45 1.29 7.71
CA LEU A 149 10.37 1.27 9.17
C LEU A 149 11.46 2.17 9.78
N MET A 150 11.07 3.12 10.61
CA MET A 150 11.99 3.95 11.39
C MET A 150 12.29 3.26 12.72
N VAL A 151 13.57 2.97 12.95
CA VAL A 151 14.11 2.38 14.20
C VAL A 151 14.51 3.44 15.22
#